data_AF-A0AAD2E9K6-F1
#
_entry.id   AF-A0AAD2E9K6-F1
#
_cell.length_a   1.000
_cell.length_b   1.000
_cell.length_c   1.000
_cell.angle_alpha   90.00
_cell.angle_beta   90.00
_cell.angle_gamma   90.00
#
_symmetry.space_group_name_H-M   'P 1'
#
loop_
_entity.id
_entity.type
_entity.pdbx_description
1 polymer ?
#
loop_
_entity_poly.entity_id
_entity_poly.type
_entity_poly.pdbx_seq_one_letter_code
_entity_poly.pdbx_strand_id
1 'polypeptide(L)'
;MEGEGEDDEIVCLDGSFFIDDNYQLTTFTFGSHVLELYCLQSSSTDFDLTGQLVWPGAVLLNDYLSKNVETLQGRSVIELGSGVGITGMLCSRFCREVVLTDHNEEVLKILKKNIELQESSQNSLCCAELKFEKLEWGNSDQLNSILQGHPKKFDLVLGADIYIHIFTIHQLVLYACS
;
A
#
# COMPACT_ATOMS: atom_id res chain seq x y z
N MET A 1 58.91 20.81 -9.56
CA MET A 1 57.73 21.13 -10.36
C MET A 1 56.73 20.05 -10.03
N GLU A 2 55.79 20.44 -9.19
CA GLU A 2 54.80 19.58 -8.54
C GLU A 2 53.88 19.00 -9.60
N GLY A 3 53.62 17.69 -9.50
CA GLY A 3 52.61 17.02 -10.31
C GLY A 3 51.24 17.32 -9.73
N GLU A 4 50.38 17.90 -10.55
CA GLU A 4 48.96 18.10 -10.27
C GLU A 4 48.32 16.72 -10.10
N GLY A 5 47.90 16.40 -8.87
CA GLY A 5 46.98 15.30 -8.61
C GLY A 5 45.58 15.80 -8.92
N GLU A 6 44.94 15.22 -9.94
CA GLU A 6 43.51 15.36 -10.16
C GLU A 6 42.80 14.67 -8.99
N ASP A 7 42.29 15.47 -8.06
CA ASP A 7 41.36 15.01 -7.05
C ASP A 7 40.04 14.65 -7.77
N ASP A 8 39.85 13.36 -8.04
CA ASP A 8 38.56 12.80 -8.42
C ASP A 8 37.57 13.08 -7.27
N GLU A 9 36.79 14.17 -7.38
CA GLU A 9 35.65 14.44 -6.51
C GLU A 9 34.66 13.27 -6.63
N ILE A 10 34.72 12.34 -5.67
CA ILE A 10 33.66 11.37 -5.44
C ILE A 10 32.45 12.18 -4.98
N VAL A 11 31.56 12.49 -5.91
CA VAL A 11 30.23 13.01 -5.62
C VAL A 11 29.46 11.90 -4.90
N CYS A 12 29.44 11.95 -3.57
CA CYS A 12 28.56 11.13 -2.75
C CYS A 12 27.11 11.57 -3.05
N LEU A 13 26.50 10.95 -4.06
CA LEU A 13 25.08 11.10 -4.33
C LEU A 13 24.33 10.59 -3.10
N ASP A 14 23.55 11.48 -2.48
CA ASP A 14 22.62 11.11 -1.42
C ASP A 14 21.64 10.04 -1.97
N GLY A 15 21.24 9.09 -1.13
CA GLY A 15 20.34 8.00 -1.53
C GLY A 15 19.00 8.51 -2.08
N SER A 16 18.64 9.75 -1.75
CA SER A 16 17.50 10.48 -2.33
C SER A 16 17.56 10.64 -3.86
N PHE A 17 18.74 10.59 -4.47
CA PHE A 17 18.91 10.70 -5.92
C PHE A 17 18.29 9.53 -6.70
N PHE A 18 18.10 8.37 -6.05
CA PHE A 18 17.54 7.16 -6.67
C PHE A 18 16.07 6.92 -6.34
N ILE A 19 15.44 7.81 -5.57
CA ILE A 19 14.02 7.71 -5.20
C ILE A 19 13.20 8.40 -6.29
N ASP A 20 12.38 7.62 -7.01
CA ASP A 20 11.40 8.16 -7.94
C ASP A 20 10.11 8.52 -7.19
N ASP A 21 9.89 9.81 -6.97
CA ASP A 21 8.68 10.35 -6.35
C ASP A 21 7.74 11.05 -7.34
N ASN A 22 7.93 10.81 -8.65
CA ASN A 22 7.13 11.40 -9.73
C ASN A 22 5.75 10.72 -9.87
N TYR A 23 5.03 10.64 -8.76
CA TYR A 23 3.72 10.01 -8.70
C TYR A 23 2.70 10.74 -9.56
N GLN A 24 1.95 9.97 -10.33
CA GLN A 24 0.86 10.47 -11.15
C GLN A 24 -0.47 10.15 -10.47
N LEU A 25 -1.36 11.15 -10.42
CA LEU A 25 -2.73 10.93 -9.98
C LEU A 25 -3.44 10.06 -11.03
N THR A 26 -3.86 8.87 -10.62
CA THR A 26 -4.46 7.86 -11.50
C THR A 26 -5.86 7.52 -11.00
N THR A 27 -6.81 7.49 -11.92
CA THR A 27 -8.20 7.12 -11.64
C THR A 27 -8.43 5.63 -11.92
N PHE A 28 -8.96 4.91 -10.93
CA PHE A 28 -9.35 3.51 -11.02
C PHE A 28 -10.86 3.39 -10.86
N THR A 29 -11.48 2.49 -11.62
CA THR A 29 -12.93 2.26 -11.57
C THR A 29 -13.22 0.78 -11.32
N PHE A 30 -13.94 0.50 -10.25
CA PHE A 30 -14.37 -0.84 -9.83
C PHE A 30 -15.89 -0.86 -9.67
N GLY A 31 -16.61 -1.36 -10.67
CA GLY A 31 -18.06 -1.22 -10.73
C GLY A 31 -18.49 0.25 -10.71
N SER A 32 -19.27 0.67 -9.71
CA SER A 32 -19.66 2.06 -9.49
C SER A 32 -18.67 2.88 -8.65
N HIS A 33 -17.56 2.28 -8.21
CA HIS A 33 -16.61 2.90 -7.30
C HIS A 33 -15.42 3.47 -8.06
N VAL A 34 -15.33 4.80 -8.08
CA VAL A 34 -14.18 5.53 -8.66
C VAL A 34 -13.21 5.89 -7.54
N LEU A 35 -11.95 5.56 -7.68
CA LEU A 35 -10.85 5.88 -6.76
C LEU A 35 -9.78 6.68 -7.48
N GLU A 36 -9.18 7.65 -6.80
CA GLU A 36 -8.05 8.41 -7.31
C GLU A 36 -6.87 8.24 -6.36
N LEU A 37 -5.72 7.81 -6.87
CA LEU A 37 -4.52 7.60 -6.07
C LEU A 37 -3.28 8.08 -6.83
N TYR A 38 -2.33 8.63 -6.09
CA TYR A 38 -0.96 8.79 -6.54
C TYR A 38 -0.28 7.42 -6.62
N CYS A 39 0.33 7.14 -7.77
CA CYS A 39 1.17 5.95 -7.98
C CYS A 39 2.21 6.22 -9.08
N LEU A 40 3.29 5.44 -9.11
CA LEU A 40 4.21 5.43 -10.24
C LEU A 40 3.55 4.74 -11.45
N GLN A 41 3.99 5.11 -12.65
CA GLN A 41 3.52 4.50 -13.90
C GLN A 41 4.47 3.43 -14.45
N SER A 42 5.68 3.37 -13.90
CA SER A 42 6.73 2.43 -14.29
C SER A 42 7.56 2.03 -13.08
N SER A 43 8.04 0.80 -13.08
CA SER A 43 8.93 0.29 -12.02
C SER A 43 10.25 1.05 -12.01
N SER A 44 10.73 1.38 -10.82
CA SER A 44 12.14 1.71 -10.62
C SER A 44 12.99 0.44 -10.75
N THR A 45 14.32 0.59 -10.80
CA THR A 45 15.26 -0.55 -10.79
C THR A 45 15.40 -1.21 -9.41
N ASP A 46 14.75 -0.67 -8.38
CA ASP A 46 14.80 -1.18 -7.02
C ASP A 46 13.57 -2.04 -6.71
N PHE A 47 13.80 -3.31 -6.39
CA PHE A 47 12.75 -4.28 -6.12
C PHE A 47 11.98 -3.98 -4.83
N ASP A 48 12.61 -3.30 -3.87
CA ASP A 48 11.97 -2.96 -2.59
C ASP A 48 10.96 -1.81 -2.73
N LEU A 49 10.98 -1.13 -3.89
CA LEU A 49 10.15 0.04 -4.21
C LEU A 49 8.96 -0.29 -5.12
N THR A 50 8.73 -1.57 -5.40
CA THR A 50 7.62 -2.05 -6.23
C THR A 50 6.24 -1.72 -5.66
N GLY A 51 6.13 -1.49 -4.35
CA GLY A 51 4.89 -1.07 -3.69
C GLY A 51 4.38 0.32 -4.11
N GLN A 52 5.18 1.12 -4.83
CA GLN A 52 4.75 2.41 -5.39
C GLN A 52 3.92 2.27 -6.68
N LEU A 53 3.81 1.06 -7.22
CA LEU A 53 2.97 0.70 -8.37
C LEU A 53 1.66 0.07 -7.91
N VAL A 54 0.65 0.11 -8.79
CA VAL A 54 -0.54 -0.72 -8.66
C VAL A 54 -0.33 -2.02 -9.44
N TRP A 55 -0.27 -3.13 -8.71
CA TRP A 55 -0.09 -4.44 -9.32
C TRP A 55 -1.41 -5.05 -9.83
N PRO A 56 -1.38 -5.88 -10.89
CA PRO A 56 -2.60 -6.45 -11.47
C PRO A 56 -3.46 -7.28 -10.51
N GLY A 57 -2.86 -7.98 -9.55
CA GLY A 57 -3.60 -8.73 -8.54
C GLY A 57 -4.40 -7.82 -7.61
N ALA A 58 -3.90 -6.64 -7.26
CA ALA A 58 -4.66 -5.64 -6.50
C ALA A 58 -5.88 -5.13 -7.30
N VAL A 59 -5.73 -4.92 -8.61
CA VAL A 59 -6.84 -4.55 -9.51
C VAL A 59 -7.90 -5.66 -9.57
N LEU A 60 -7.46 -6.92 -9.69
CA LEU A 60 -8.36 -8.08 -9.70
C LEU A 60 -9.09 -8.26 -8.36
N LEU A 61 -8.40 -8.08 -7.24
CA LEU A 61 -9.01 -8.11 -5.91
C LEU A 61 -10.07 -7.04 -5.74
N ASN A 62 -9.80 -5.83 -6.21
CA ASN A 62 -10.77 -4.75 -6.14
C ASN A 62 -11.99 -4.96 -7.04
N ASP A 63 -11.81 -5.52 -8.25
CA ASP A 63 -12.94 -5.92 -9.08
C ASP A 63 -13.82 -6.96 -8.37
N TYR A 64 -13.21 -7.97 -7.74
CA TYR A 64 -13.92 -8.96 -6.92
C TYR A 64 -14.66 -8.32 -5.73
N LEU A 65 -13.97 -7.54 -4.92
CA LEU A 65 -14.55 -6.90 -3.73
C LEU A 65 -15.68 -5.93 -4.08
N SER A 66 -15.55 -5.19 -5.17
CA SER A 66 -16.60 -4.27 -5.66
C SER A 66 -17.90 -4.99 -6.05
N LYS A 67 -17.83 -6.29 -6.37
CA LYS A 67 -18.98 -7.13 -6.69
C LYS A 67 -19.54 -7.88 -5.48
N ASN A 68 -18.80 -7.91 -4.37
CA ASN A 68 -19.12 -8.67 -3.15
C ASN A 68 -19.02 -7.75 -1.91
N VAL A 69 -19.55 -6.53 -2.01
CA VAL A 69 -19.42 -5.47 -0.97
C VAL A 69 -20.01 -5.87 0.38
N GLU A 70 -20.96 -6.80 0.40
CA GLU A 70 -21.54 -7.39 1.60
C GLU A 70 -20.49 -8.13 2.44
N THR A 71 -19.40 -8.58 1.82
CA THR A 71 -18.27 -9.17 2.54
C THR A 71 -17.44 -8.14 3.31
N LEU A 72 -17.58 -6.84 3.02
CA LEU A 72 -16.83 -5.76 3.66
C LEU A 72 -17.66 -4.97 4.68
N GLN A 73 -18.98 -4.97 4.52
CA GLN A 73 -19.89 -4.10 5.27
C GLN A 73 -19.68 -4.17 6.79
N GLY A 74 -19.25 -3.06 7.39
CA GLY A 74 -19.07 -2.91 8.84
C GLY A 74 -17.91 -3.70 9.46
N ARG A 75 -17.05 -4.35 8.67
CA ARG A 75 -15.91 -5.15 9.14
C ARG A 75 -14.70 -4.27 9.48
N SER A 76 -13.81 -4.76 10.34
CA SER A 76 -12.43 -4.26 10.42
C SER A 76 -11.51 -5.08 9.53
N VAL A 77 -10.65 -4.38 8.80
CA VAL A 77 -9.71 -4.96 7.84
C VAL A 77 -8.29 -4.57 8.23
N ILE A 78 -7.37 -5.53 8.12
CA ILE A 78 -5.93 -5.25 7.97
C ILE A 78 -5.48 -5.71 6.60
N GLU A 79 -4.79 -4.83 5.87
CA GLU A 79 -4.18 -5.16 4.59
C GLU A 79 -2.66 -5.29 4.76
N LEU A 80 -2.13 -6.44 4.36
CA LEU A 80 -0.71 -6.75 4.36
C LEU A 80 -0.13 -6.38 2.99
N GLY A 81 1.02 -5.69 2.96
CA GLY A 81 1.68 -5.29 1.72
C GLY A 81 0.79 -4.40 0.85
N SER A 82 0.32 -3.30 1.44
CA SER A 82 -0.70 -2.43 0.86
C SER A 82 -0.23 -1.65 -0.36
N GLY A 83 1.10 -1.50 -0.55
CA GLY A 83 1.63 -0.65 -1.60
C GLY A 83 1.05 0.76 -1.52
N VAL A 84 0.50 1.25 -2.63
CA VAL A 84 -0.18 2.55 -2.71
C VAL A 84 -1.54 2.60 -2.01
N GLY A 85 -2.06 1.47 -1.53
CA GLY A 85 -3.28 1.35 -0.72
C GLY A 85 -4.57 1.15 -1.50
N ILE A 86 -4.53 0.85 -2.81
CA ILE A 86 -5.72 0.82 -3.67
C ILE A 86 -6.84 -0.08 -3.13
N THR A 87 -6.52 -1.19 -2.48
CA THR A 87 -7.52 -2.13 -1.95
C THR A 87 -8.13 -1.65 -0.64
N GLY A 88 -7.34 -1.22 0.34
CA GLY A 88 -7.89 -0.65 1.56
C GLY A 88 -8.65 0.66 1.32
N MET A 89 -8.31 1.45 0.31
CA MET A 89 -9.10 2.62 -0.11
C MET A 89 -10.48 2.25 -0.67
N LEU A 90 -10.60 1.10 -1.36
CA LEU A 90 -11.90 0.58 -1.73
C LEU A 90 -12.67 0.11 -0.49
N CYS A 91 -12.00 -0.64 0.39
CA CYS A 91 -12.59 -1.20 1.59
C CYS A 91 -13.08 -0.12 2.57
N SER A 92 -12.38 1.01 2.66
CA SER A 92 -12.72 2.11 3.56
C SER A 92 -14.11 2.71 3.31
N ARG A 93 -14.71 2.44 2.14
CA ARG A 93 -16.07 2.86 1.79
C ARG A 93 -17.16 2.02 2.46
N PHE A 94 -16.84 0.83 2.92
CA PHE A 94 -17.83 -0.15 3.44
C PHE A 94 -17.50 -0.63 4.85
N CYS A 95 -16.21 -0.66 5.20
CA CYS A 95 -15.71 -1.10 6.48
C CYS A 95 -15.92 -0.05 7.58
N ARG A 96 -15.83 -0.47 8.84
CA ARG A 96 -15.77 0.47 9.97
C ARG A 96 -14.33 0.96 10.24
N GLU A 97 -13.36 0.15 9.86
CA GLU A 97 -11.95 0.36 10.17
C GLU A 97 -11.09 -0.36 9.13
N VAL A 98 -10.04 0.29 8.65
CA VAL A 98 -9.05 -0.28 7.73
C VAL A 98 -7.66 0.13 8.17
N VAL A 99 -6.80 -0.85 8.38
CA VAL A 99 -5.38 -0.67 8.69
C VAL A 99 -4.56 -1.15 7.49
N LEU A 100 -3.92 -0.22 6.81
CA LEU A 100 -3.03 -0.47 5.69
C LEU A 100 -1.62 -0.71 6.24
N THR A 101 -0.93 -1.75 5.80
CA THR A 101 0.43 -2.03 6.26
C THR A 101 1.39 -2.29 5.12
N ASP A 102 2.61 -1.76 5.26
CA ASP A 102 3.75 -2.06 4.41
C ASP A 102 5.05 -1.98 5.22
N HIS A 103 6.12 -2.57 4.71
CA HIS A 103 7.43 -2.61 5.36
C HIS A 103 8.34 -1.45 4.93
N ASN A 104 8.17 -0.96 3.70
CA ASN A 104 9.08 0.00 3.08
C ASN A 104 8.65 1.45 3.39
N GLU A 105 9.58 2.25 3.92
CA GLU A 105 9.30 3.63 4.32
C GLU A 105 8.87 4.53 3.17
N GLU A 106 9.43 4.37 1.96
CA GLU A 106 9.02 5.14 0.79
C GLU A 106 7.60 4.77 0.34
N VAL A 107 7.25 3.48 0.43
CA VAL A 107 5.88 3.01 0.18
C VAL A 107 4.91 3.58 1.22
N LEU A 108 5.30 3.61 2.50
CA LEU A 108 4.49 4.25 3.54
C LEU A 108 4.29 5.76 3.31
N LYS A 109 5.28 6.46 2.72
CA LYS A 109 5.13 7.88 2.35
C LYS A 109 4.07 8.09 1.29
N ILE A 110 4.05 7.31 0.20
CA ILE A 110 3.01 7.45 -0.83
C ILE A 110 1.64 6.99 -0.31
N LEU A 111 1.61 5.94 0.50
CA LEU A 111 0.40 5.46 1.16
C LEU A 111 -0.24 6.57 2.01
N LYS A 112 0.56 7.26 2.81
CA LYS A 112 0.13 8.44 3.58
C LYS A 112 -0.44 9.54 2.67
N LYS A 113 0.25 9.89 1.57
CA LYS A 113 -0.25 10.89 0.60
C LYS A 113 -1.63 10.50 0.05
N ASN A 114 -1.85 9.22 -0.22
CA ASN A 114 -3.13 8.72 -0.72
C ASN A 114 -4.24 8.75 0.33
N ILE A 115 -3.92 8.52 1.60
CA ILE A 115 -4.88 8.67 2.71
C ILE A 115 -5.32 10.13 2.83
N GLU A 116 -4.36 11.05 2.88
CA GLU A 116 -4.61 12.50 2.94
C GLU A 116 -5.45 12.99 1.74
N LEU A 117 -5.23 12.43 0.55
CA LEU A 117 -6.04 12.70 -0.64
C LEU A 117 -7.51 12.28 -0.44
N GLN A 118 -7.78 11.13 0.15
CA GLN A 118 -9.17 10.71 0.40
C GLN A 118 -9.86 11.53 1.49
N GLU A 119 -9.12 11.94 2.52
CA GLU A 119 -9.64 12.77 3.62
C GLU A 119 -9.96 14.20 3.18
N SER A 120 -9.14 14.76 2.28
CA SER A 120 -9.32 16.13 1.77
C SER A 120 -10.38 16.26 0.68
N SER A 121 -10.81 15.15 0.07
CA SER A 121 -11.84 15.17 -0.96
C SER A 121 -13.21 15.55 -0.37
N GLN A 122 -13.87 16.58 -0.92
CA GLN A 122 -15.20 17.02 -0.47
C GLN A 122 -16.30 15.96 -0.65
N ASN A 123 -16.01 14.92 -1.45
CA ASN A 123 -16.84 13.74 -1.66
C ASN A 123 -16.23 12.50 -0.98
N SER A 124 -15.61 12.65 0.19
CA SER A 124 -15.01 11.52 0.90
C SER A 124 -16.08 10.44 1.14
N LEU A 125 -16.02 9.38 0.33
CA LEU A 125 -16.87 8.19 0.46
C LEU A 125 -16.35 7.26 1.54
N CYS A 126 -15.26 7.63 2.22
CA CYS A 126 -14.69 6.89 3.34
C CYS A 126 -15.67 6.87 4.50
N CYS A 127 -16.17 5.67 4.81
CA CYS A 127 -17.01 5.39 5.96
C CYS A 127 -16.20 4.83 7.15
N ALA A 128 -14.94 4.47 6.91
CA ALA A 128 -14.04 3.84 7.87
C ALA A 128 -13.05 4.84 8.49
N GLU A 129 -12.60 4.52 9.70
CA GLU A 129 -11.31 5.00 10.20
C GLU A 129 -10.18 4.35 9.38
N LEU A 130 -9.39 5.15 8.67
CA LEU A 130 -8.31 4.69 7.80
C LEU A 130 -6.96 5.01 8.45
N LYS A 131 -6.16 3.97 8.69
CA LYS A 131 -4.82 4.08 9.29
C LYS A 131 -3.79 3.41 8.42
N PHE A 132 -2.55 3.83 8.57
CA PHE A 132 -1.40 3.10 8.02
C PHE A 132 -0.37 2.83 9.11
N GLU A 133 0.26 1.67 9.07
CA GLU A 133 1.27 1.24 10.04
C GLU A 133 2.40 0.49 9.34
N LYS A 134 3.61 0.58 9.91
CA LYS A 134 4.74 -0.20 9.42
C LYS A 134 4.60 -1.66 9.87
N LEU A 135 4.70 -2.58 8.91
CA LEU A 135 4.75 -4.02 9.19
C LEU A 135 5.68 -4.75 8.22
N GLU A 136 6.83 -5.15 8.74
CA GLU A 136 7.72 -6.13 8.13
C GLU A 136 7.25 -7.54 8.47
N TRP A 137 7.11 -8.40 7.46
CA TRP A 137 6.62 -9.76 7.71
C TRP A 137 7.59 -10.56 8.58
N GLY A 138 7.03 -11.29 9.55
CA GLY A 138 7.80 -11.98 10.57
C GLY A 138 8.22 -11.09 11.75
N ASN A 139 8.05 -9.76 11.67
CA ASN A 139 8.30 -8.87 12.78
C ASN A 139 7.16 -8.93 13.81
N SER A 140 7.37 -9.75 14.85
CA SER A 140 6.36 -9.98 15.89
C SER A 140 6.12 -8.75 16.76
N ASP A 141 7.12 -7.89 16.95
CA ASP A 141 6.99 -6.69 17.79
C ASP A 141 6.09 -5.65 17.12
N GLN A 142 6.29 -5.40 15.81
CA GLN A 142 5.43 -4.52 15.03
C GLN A 142 3.99 -5.05 14.98
N LEU A 143 3.81 -6.35 14.70
CA LEU A 143 2.49 -6.97 14.71
C LEU A 143 1.80 -6.84 16.08
N ASN A 144 2.51 -7.11 17.17
CA ASN A 144 1.96 -6.98 18.52
C ASN A 144 1.58 -5.52 18.85
N SER A 145 2.37 -4.55 18.39
CA SER A 145 2.07 -3.12 18.56
C SER A 145 0.74 -2.76 17.86
N ILE A 146 0.57 -3.20 16.61
CA ILE A 146 -0.69 -3.02 15.87
C ILE A 146 -1.84 -3.68 16.65
N LEU A 147 -1.70 -4.95 17.02
CA LEU A 147 -2.76 -5.69 17.71
C LEU A 147 -3.14 -5.11 19.08
N GLN A 148 -2.22 -4.44 19.79
CA GLN A 148 -2.54 -3.73 21.04
C GLN A 148 -3.47 -2.53 20.82
N GLY A 149 -3.33 -1.84 19.68
CA GLY A 149 -4.22 -0.76 19.26
C GLY A 149 -5.62 -1.24 18.83
N HIS A 150 -5.75 -2.53 18.52
CA HIS A 150 -6.98 -3.15 18.02
C HIS A 150 -7.42 -4.32 18.92
N PRO A 151 -8.01 -4.03 20.10
CA PRO A 151 -8.38 -5.06 21.09
C PRO A 151 -9.43 -6.04 20.56
N LYS A 152 -10.23 -5.61 19.58
CA LYS A 152 -11.00 -6.51 18.71
C LYS A 152 -10.10 -6.89 17.54
N LYS A 153 -9.85 -8.19 17.36
CA LYS A 153 -9.13 -8.73 16.19
C LYS A 153 -9.77 -8.26 14.89
N PHE A 154 -8.99 -8.25 13.81
CA PHE A 154 -9.50 -7.96 12.48
C PHE A 154 -10.46 -9.05 11.99
N ASP A 155 -11.59 -8.62 11.43
CA ASP A 155 -12.58 -9.52 10.83
C ASP A 155 -12.05 -10.09 9.49
N LEU A 156 -11.21 -9.33 8.79
CA LEU A 156 -10.60 -9.68 7.51
C LEU A 156 -9.11 -9.32 7.46
N VAL A 157 -8.32 -10.23 6.87
CA VAL A 157 -6.94 -9.98 6.46
C VAL A 157 -6.88 -10.04 4.93
N LEU A 158 -6.40 -8.96 4.32
CA LEU A 158 -6.25 -8.83 2.87
C LEU A 158 -4.76 -8.80 2.49
N GLY A 159 -4.45 -9.28 1.29
CA GLY A 159 -3.16 -9.11 0.65
C GLY A 159 -3.25 -9.45 -0.83
N ALA A 160 -2.72 -8.57 -1.67
CA ALA A 160 -2.67 -8.75 -3.12
C ALA A 160 -1.22 -8.67 -3.60
N ASP A 161 -0.80 -9.65 -4.41
CA ASP A 161 0.58 -9.73 -4.94
C ASP A 161 1.68 -9.74 -3.87
N ILE A 162 1.36 -10.22 -2.66
CA ILE A 162 2.25 -10.29 -1.49
C ILE A 162 3.11 -11.57 -1.43
N TYR A 163 3.21 -12.36 -2.50
CA TYR A 163 4.12 -13.51 -2.51
C TYR A 163 4.76 -13.69 -3.88
N ILE A 164 6.05 -13.36 -3.99
CA ILE A 164 6.87 -13.63 -5.17
C ILE A 164 8.02 -14.54 -4.73
N HIS A 165 7.77 -15.84 -4.68
CA HIS A 165 8.85 -16.83 -4.79
C HIS A 165 8.93 -17.25 -6.26
N ILE A 166 10.10 -17.06 -6.89
CA ILE A 166 10.41 -17.56 -8.23
C ILE A 166 10.03 -19.05 -8.29
N PHE A 167 9.05 -19.36 -9.15
CA PHE A 167 8.26 -20.58 -9.29
C PHE A 167 6.91 -20.57 -8.55
N THR A 168 5.87 -20.18 -9.31
CA THR A 168 4.46 -20.67 -9.28
C THR A 168 3.38 -19.69 -8.76
N ILE A 169 2.63 -19.13 -9.73
CA ILE A 169 1.18 -18.79 -9.74
C ILE A 169 0.67 -17.57 -8.92
N HIS A 170 -0.13 -16.74 -9.62
CA HIS A 170 -1.14 -15.80 -9.09
C HIS A 170 -1.71 -16.17 -7.72
N GLN A 171 -1.57 -15.32 -6.69
CA GLN A 171 -2.29 -15.50 -5.43
C GLN A 171 -2.82 -14.18 -4.86
N LEU A 172 -4.15 -14.07 -4.88
CA LEU A 172 -4.94 -13.26 -3.95
C LEU A 172 -5.01 -14.03 -2.63
N VAL A 173 -4.78 -13.37 -1.49
CA VAL A 173 -5.01 -13.97 -0.18
C VAL A 173 -6.13 -13.21 0.54
N LEU A 174 -7.30 -13.86 0.61
CA LEU A 174 -8.45 -13.46 1.43
C LEU A 174 -8.54 -14.43 2.61
N TYR A 175 -8.23 -13.98 3.82
CA TYR A 175 -8.53 -14.74 5.05
C TYR A 175 -9.64 -14.03 5.85
N ALA A 176 -10.74 -14.75 6.08
CA ALA A 176 -11.76 -14.34 7.03
C ALA A 176 -11.49 -15.03 8.38
N CYS A 177 -11.26 -14.24 9.42
CA CYS A 177 -11.13 -14.77 10.78
C CYS A 177 -12.54 -14.88 11.38
N SER A 178 -12.96 -16.11 11.72
CA SER A 178 -14.22 -16.42 12.40
C SER A 178 -14.14 -16.24 13.91
#